data_AF-A0A9D4Q4E4-F1
#
_entry.id   AF-A0A9D4Q4E4-F1
#
_cell.length_a   1.000
_cell.length_b   1.000
_cell.length_c   1.000
_cell.angle_alpha   90.00
_cell.angle_beta   90.00
_cell.angle_gamma   90.00
#
_symmetry.space_group_name_H-M   'P 1'
#
loop_
_entity.id
_entity.type
_entity.pdbx_description
1 polymer ?
#
loop_
_entity_poly.entity_id
_entity_poly.type
_entity_poly.pdbx_seq_one_letter_code
_entity_poly.pdbx_strand_id
1 'polypeptide(L)'
;MCPGDELGAFGVAPVPWHERLLAWILSLGPVPQSVGVIPDGNRRFAREHGITVDQGHVAGSHTLGRVGTWSSLVGVKESIIYVFSADNFRRPRSEQDGLFQEISRRCQYILENSDDFRKAGRRVRCVGDLELLPNDLQRFLARVDLATADNASDITANLIDGYTSLNDGASVQLLLRTSGETRLSDFLLWQSSHARLHFEPKNLPDIRFTDYLWALIEYQLQRPKLKVRPSS
;
A
#
# COMPACT_ATOMS: atom_id res chain seq x y z
N MET A 1 25.18 1.20 -12.27
CA MET A 1 25.66 1.20 -10.88
C MET A 1 25.14 2.47 -10.25
N CYS A 2 24.03 2.39 -9.50
CA CYS A 2 23.42 3.55 -8.86
C CYS A 2 24.18 3.85 -7.55
N PRO A 3 24.70 5.07 -7.38
CA PRO A 3 25.35 5.45 -6.13
C PRO A 3 24.27 5.75 -5.09
N GLY A 4 24.18 4.92 -4.04
CA GLY A 4 23.24 5.17 -2.93
C GLY A 4 22.77 3.98 -2.10
N ASP A 5 23.17 2.74 -2.40
CA ASP A 5 22.73 1.53 -1.68
C ASP A 5 23.46 1.30 -0.32
N GLU A 6 23.60 2.35 0.50
CA GLU A 6 23.98 2.25 1.92
C GLU A 6 22.88 2.78 2.86
N LEU A 7 21.62 2.65 2.45
CA LEU A 7 20.46 2.88 3.30
C LEU A 7 19.65 1.59 3.36
N GLY A 8 19.61 1.01 4.56
CA GLY A 8 19.13 -0.35 4.85
C GLY A 8 17.92 -0.74 4.02
N ALA A 9 18.10 -1.81 3.23
CA ALA A 9 17.12 -2.37 2.31
C ALA A 9 15.78 -2.77 2.96
N PHE A 10 15.61 -2.58 4.27
CA PHE A 10 14.40 -3.01 4.94
C PHE A 10 13.86 -2.05 6.02
N GLY A 11 14.62 -1.08 6.54
CA GLY A 11 14.15 -0.09 7.52
C GLY A 11 13.31 1.03 6.91
N VAL A 12 12.50 1.72 7.72
CA VAL A 12 11.87 3.00 7.33
C VAL A 12 13.01 3.95 6.93
N ALA A 13 13.26 4.09 5.62
CA ALA A 13 14.31 4.97 5.13
C ALA A 13 14.10 6.36 5.75
N PRO A 14 15.16 7.02 6.26
CA PRO A 14 15.00 8.32 6.88
C PRO A 14 14.42 9.30 5.87
N VAL A 15 13.17 9.70 6.13
CA VAL A 15 12.43 10.63 5.29
C VAL A 15 13.16 11.97 5.30
N PRO A 16 13.57 12.52 4.14
CA PRO A 16 14.24 13.81 4.05
C PRO A 16 13.45 14.94 4.72
N TRP A 17 14.14 15.94 5.27
CA TRP A 17 13.49 17.04 5.99
C TRP A 17 12.45 17.79 5.15
N HIS A 18 12.69 17.94 3.84
CA HIS A 18 11.78 18.63 2.94
C HIS A 18 10.50 17.82 2.69
N GLU A 19 10.60 16.48 2.61
CA GLU A 19 9.43 15.62 2.51
C GLU A 19 8.59 15.70 3.80
N ARG A 20 9.23 15.72 4.97
CA ARG A 20 8.54 15.92 6.26
C ARG A 20 7.84 17.28 6.34
N LEU A 21 8.51 18.35 5.91
CA LEU A 21 7.94 19.69 5.89
C LEU A 21 6.71 19.76 4.97
N LEU A 22 6.80 19.21 3.76
CA LEU A 22 5.67 19.19 2.81
C LEU A 22 4.52 18.31 3.31
N ALA A 23 4.82 17.15 3.87
CA ALA A 23 3.80 16.29 4.49
C ALA A 23 3.10 17.01 5.64
N TRP A 24 3.84 17.73 6.49
CA TRP A 24 3.29 18.53 7.57
C TRP A 24 2.42 19.68 7.04
N ILE A 25 2.84 20.41 6.00
CA ILE A 25 2.02 21.46 5.40
C ILE A 25 0.70 20.88 4.87
N LEU A 26 0.76 19.77 4.15
CA LEU A 26 -0.44 19.15 3.58
C LEU A 26 -1.34 18.52 4.65
N SER A 27 -0.80 18.08 5.78
CA SER A 27 -1.61 17.55 6.89
C SER A 27 -2.43 18.61 7.62
N LEU A 28 -2.13 19.90 7.43
CA LEU A 28 -2.99 21.01 7.90
C LEU A 28 -4.31 21.10 7.11
N GLY A 29 -4.35 20.53 5.90
CA GLY A 29 -5.55 20.44 5.08
C GLY A 29 -6.39 19.19 5.37
N PRO A 30 -7.47 18.96 4.60
CA PRO A 30 -8.19 17.69 4.63
C PRO A 30 -7.30 16.49 4.30
N VAL A 31 -7.19 15.52 5.20
CA VAL A 31 -6.46 14.27 4.96
C VAL A 31 -7.45 13.10 4.85
N PRO A 32 -7.32 12.21 3.85
CA PRO A 32 -8.15 11.01 3.79
C PRO A 32 -7.83 10.11 5.00
N GLN A 33 -8.87 9.59 5.65
CA GLN A 33 -8.70 8.64 6.75
C GLN A 33 -8.13 7.31 6.24
N SER A 34 -8.46 6.93 5.00
CA SER A 34 -8.06 5.68 4.37
C SER A 34 -7.60 5.90 2.93
N VAL A 35 -6.47 5.27 2.58
CA VAL A 35 -5.92 5.27 1.22
C VAL A 35 -5.85 3.85 0.71
N GLY A 36 -6.52 3.55 -0.40
CA GLY A 36 -6.37 2.31 -1.15
C GLY A 36 -5.28 2.44 -2.21
N VAL A 37 -4.50 1.38 -2.44
CA VAL A 37 -3.48 1.33 -3.48
C VAL A 37 -3.67 0.08 -4.33
N ILE A 38 -3.86 0.26 -5.63
CA ILE A 38 -3.83 -0.78 -6.66
C ILE A 38 -2.44 -0.72 -7.32
N PRO A 39 -1.49 -1.57 -6.91
CA PRO A 39 -0.17 -1.62 -7.51
C PRO A 39 -0.22 -2.29 -8.88
N ASP A 40 0.28 -1.60 -9.88
CA ASP A 40 0.43 -2.12 -11.23
C ASP A 40 1.68 -1.55 -11.93
N GLY A 41 2.12 -2.21 -12.99
CA GLY A 41 3.27 -1.80 -13.80
C GLY A 41 4.58 -2.47 -13.44
N ASN A 42 4.66 -3.36 -12.43
CA ASN A 42 5.91 -4.03 -12.03
C ASN A 42 6.57 -4.79 -13.20
N ARG A 43 5.79 -5.52 -14.00
CA ARG A 43 6.29 -6.25 -15.18
C ARG A 43 6.72 -5.31 -16.32
N ARG A 44 6.06 -4.16 -16.49
CA ARG A 44 6.43 -3.16 -17.50
C ARG A 44 7.73 -2.46 -17.11
N PHE A 45 7.83 -2.04 -15.85
CA PHE A 45 9.05 -1.51 -15.26
C PHE A 45 10.23 -2.47 -15.46
N ALA A 46 10.03 -3.77 -15.21
CA ALA A 46 11.07 -4.77 -15.42
C ALA A 46 11.58 -4.82 -16.87
N ARG A 47 10.66 -4.77 -17.86
CA ARG A 47 10.99 -4.74 -19.28
C ARG A 47 11.69 -3.45 -19.69
N GLU A 48 11.22 -2.31 -19.22
CA GLU A 48 11.79 -0.98 -19.52
C GLU A 48 13.23 -0.84 -18.99
N HIS A 49 13.53 -1.46 -17.85
CA HIS A 49 14.85 -1.38 -17.21
C HIS A 49 15.76 -2.58 -17.50
N GLY A 50 15.31 -3.56 -18.29
CA GLY A 50 16.08 -4.75 -18.64
C GLY A 50 16.41 -5.67 -17.45
N ILE A 51 15.54 -5.68 -16.43
CA ILE A 51 15.68 -6.51 -15.22
C ILE A 51 14.67 -7.65 -15.23
N THR A 52 14.81 -8.61 -14.31
CA THR A 52 13.85 -9.72 -14.22
C THR A 52 12.50 -9.26 -13.67
N VAL A 53 11.44 -10.02 -13.98
CA VAL A 53 10.08 -9.76 -13.43
C VAL A 53 10.09 -9.78 -11.91
N ASP A 54 10.82 -10.73 -11.30
CA ASP A 54 10.96 -10.83 -9.85
C ASP A 54 11.62 -9.58 -9.26
N GLN A 55 12.68 -9.06 -9.90
CA GLN A 55 13.30 -7.79 -9.49
C GLN A 55 12.33 -6.61 -9.59
N GLY A 56 11.48 -6.58 -10.62
CA GLY A 56 10.41 -5.58 -10.74
C GLY A 56 9.37 -5.68 -9.62
N HIS A 57 9.02 -6.89 -9.19
CA HIS A 57 8.13 -7.11 -8.05
C HIS A 57 8.74 -6.69 -6.72
N VAL A 58 10.03 -6.99 -6.50
CA VAL A 58 10.79 -6.52 -5.34
C VAL A 58 10.80 -4.99 -5.30
N ALA A 59 11.14 -4.33 -6.41
CA ALA A 59 11.12 -2.87 -6.49
C ALA A 59 9.73 -2.28 -6.17
N GLY A 60 8.67 -2.92 -6.68
CA GLY A 60 7.29 -2.56 -6.36
C GLY A 60 6.94 -2.70 -4.87
N SER A 61 7.38 -3.78 -4.23
CA SER A 61 7.22 -4.04 -2.79
C SER A 61 7.87 -2.94 -1.94
N HIS A 62 9.08 -2.51 -2.31
CA HIS A 62 9.75 -1.38 -1.65
C HIS A 62 8.96 -0.08 -1.80
N THR A 63 8.42 0.21 -2.98
CA THR A 63 7.58 1.40 -3.17
C THR A 63 6.31 1.34 -2.34
N LEU A 64 5.63 0.20 -2.24
CA LEU A 64 4.45 0.05 -1.37
C LEU A 64 4.79 0.34 0.10
N GLY A 65 5.98 -0.09 0.55
CA GLY A 65 6.51 0.31 1.86
C GLY A 65 6.68 1.82 2.01
N ARG A 66 7.19 2.51 1.00
CA ARG A 66 7.33 3.98 0.98
C ARG A 66 5.97 4.68 1.00
N VAL A 67 5.00 4.21 0.21
CA VAL A 67 3.63 4.75 0.21
C VAL A 67 2.96 4.62 1.57
N GLY A 68 3.16 3.48 2.26
CA GLY A 68 2.71 3.33 3.65
C GLY A 68 3.34 4.35 4.58
N THR A 69 4.66 4.55 4.49
CA THR A 69 5.37 5.59 5.26
C THR A 69 4.85 7.00 4.97
N TRP A 70 4.66 7.35 3.69
CA TRP A 70 4.14 8.66 3.30
C TRP A 70 2.71 8.89 3.82
N SER A 71 1.87 7.85 3.77
CA SER A 71 0.52 7.88 4.32
C SER A 71 0.53 8.17 5.82
N SER A 72 1.39 7.49 6.58
CA SER A 72 1.56 7.79 8.01
C SER A 72 2.08 9.21 8.26
N LEU A 73 3.00 9.73 7.45
CA LEU A 73 3.55 11.09 7.62
C LEU A 73 2.49 12.19 7.44
N VAL A 74 1.58 12.03 6.50
CA VAL A 74 0.52 13.02 6.24
C VAL A 74 -0.68 12.85 7.19
N GLY A 75 -0.71 11.78 8.00
CA GLY A 75 -1.76 11.52 8.99
C GLY A 75 -2.92 10.65 8.48
N VAL A 76 -2.71 9.88 7.41
CA VAL A 76 -3.67 8.84 7.00
C VAL A 76 -3.69 7.75 8.07
N LYS A 77 -4.89 7.33 8.47
CA LYS A 77 -5.06 6.33 9.52
C LYS A 77 -4.95 4.91 9.02
N GLU A 78 -5.33 4.64 7.77
CA GLU A 78 -5.32 3.29 7.21
C GLU A 78 -4.85 3.29 5.74
N SER A 79 -3.88 2.44 5.41
CA SER A 79 -3.43 2.19 4.05
C SER A 79 -3.84 0.77 3.64
N ILE A 80 -4.72 0.65 2.64
CA ILE A 80 -5.19 -0.63 2.12
C ILE A 80 -4.45 -0.94 0.83
N ILE A 81 -3.59 -1.94 0.87
CA ILE A 81 -2.69 -2.28 -0.24
C ILE A 81 -3.18 -3.57 -0.89
N TYR A 82 -3.43 -3.53 -2.19
CA TYR A 82 -3.74 -4.73 -2.96
C TYR A 82 -2.47 -5.50 -3.30
N VAL A 83 -2.20 -6.61 -2.61
CA VAL A 83 -0.91 -7.30 -2.74
C VAL A 83 -0.97 -8.44 -3.76
N PHE A 84 -2.07 -9.21 -3.78
CA PHE A 84 -2.22 -10.37 -4.66
C PHE A 84 -3.69 -10.57 -5.02
N SER A 85 -3.99 -10.89 -6.28
CA SER A 85 -5.36 -11.12 -6.77
C SER A 85 -5.62 -12.57 -7.20
N ALA A 86 -6.90 -12.96 -7.27
CA ALA A 86 -7.29 -14.24 -7.85
C ALA A 86 -6.77 -14.41 -9.29
N ASP A 87 -6.75 -13.34 -10.09
CA ASP A 87 -6.18 -13.35 -11.44
C ASP A 87 -4.67 -13.66 -11.45
N ASN A 88 -3.96 -13.42 -10.36
CA ASN A 88 -2.52 -13.72 -10.28
C ASN A 88 -2.26 -15.24 -10.27
N PHE A 89 -3.23 -16.07 -9.87
CA PHE A 89 -3.12 -17.54 -10.01
C PHE A 89 -3.09 -18.03 -11.47
N ARG A 90 -3.48 -17.19 -12.44
CA ARG A 90 -3.39 -17.52 -13.87
C ARG A 90 -2.00 -17.29 -14.46
N ARG A 91 -1.07 -16.69 -13.70
CA ARG A 91 0.30 -16.41 -14.15
C ARG A 91 1.17 -17.68 -14.14
N PRO A 92 2.34 -17.71 -14.80
CA PRO A 92 3.25 -18.86 -14.73
C PRO A 92 3.63 -19.21 -13.29
N ARG A 93 3.80 -20.50 -12.96
CA ARG A 93 4.10 -20.94 -11.58
C ARG A 93 5.36 -20.28 -11.01
N SER A 94 6.41 -20.14 -11.81
CA SER A 94 7.64 -19.47 -11.38
C SER A 94 7.41 -18.02 -10.92
N GLU A 95 6.50 -17.29 -11.57
CA GLU A 95 6.14 -15.92 -11.19
C GLU A 95 5.28 -15.92 -9.91
N GLN A 96 4.39 -16.89 -9.75
CA GLN A 96 3.59 -17.06 -8.51
C GLN A 96 4.50 -17.36 -7.32
N ASP A 97 5.45 -18.28 -7.49
CA ASP A 97 6.40 -18.66 -6.44
C ASP A 97 7.28 -17.47 -6.04
N GLY A 98 7.72 -16.66 -7.01
CA GLY A 98 8.43 -15.40 -6.76
C GLY A 98 7.61 -14.39 -5.94
N LEU A 99 6.32 -14.25 -6.24
CA LEU A 99 5.40 -13.40 -5.47
C LEU A 99 5.23 -13.92 -4.03
N PHE A 100 4.98 -15.21 -3.85
CA PHE A 100 4.84 -15.80 -2.50
C PHE A 100 6.13 -15.67 -1.69
N GLN A 101 7.30 -15.83 -2.33
CA GLN A 101 8.58 -15.64 -1.68
C GLN A 101 8.78 -14.18 -1.23
N GLU A 102 8.38 -13.21 -2.06
CA GLU A 102 8.48 -11.79 -1.70
C GLU A 102 7.51 -11.42 -0.55
N ILE A 103 6.26 -11.90 -0.58
CA ILE A 103 5.32 -11.70 0.53
C ILE A 103 5.88 -12.33 1.82
N SER A 104 6.44 -13.54 1.73
CA SER A 104 7.05 -14.23 2.87
C SER A 104 8.23 -13.45 3.44
N ARG A 105 9.12 -12.93 2.57
CA ARG A 105 10.25 -12.06 2.96
C ARG A 105 9.76 -10.81 3.70
N ARG A 106 8.69 -10.19 3.21
CA ARG A 106 8.10 -9.00 3.84
C ARG A 106 7.50 -9.32 5.22
N CYS A 107 6.81 -10.46 5.34
CA CYS A 107 6.28 -10.92 6.62
C CYS A 107 7.40 -11.20 7.62
N GLN A 108 8.45 -11.89 7.19
CA GLN A 108 9.62 -12.16 8.01
C GLN A 108 10.25 -10.85 8.52
N TYR A 109 10.43 -9.87 7.64
CA TYR A 109 10.94 -8.56 8.04
C TYR A 109 10.07 -7.89 9.12
N ILE A 110 8.74 -7.90 8.95
CA ILE A 110 7.82 -7.32 9.95
C ILE A 110 7.96 -8.03 11.30
N LEU A 111 8.09 -9.37 11.30
CA LEU A 111 8.27 -10.15 12.52
C LEU A 111 9.59 -9.83 13.23
N GLU A 112 10.69 -9.77 12.48
CA GLU A 112 12.03 -9.43 12.98
C GLU A 112 12.08 -8.00 13.56
N ASN A 113 11.23 -7.10 13.08
CA ASN A 113 11.18 -5.69 13.49
C ASN A 113 9.89 -5.36 14.25
N SER A 114 9.20 -6.37 14.80
CA SER A 114 7.87 -6.21 15.40
C SER A 114 7.86 -5.21 16.57
N ASP A 115 8.96 -5.07 17.29
CA ASP A 115 9.11 -4.06 18.35
C ASP A 115 9.06 -2.63 17.82
N ASP A 116 9.61 -2.36 16.63
CA ASP A 116 9.57 -1.04 16.01
C ASP A 116 8.16 -0.72 15.49
N PHE A 117 7.47 -1.71 14.93
CA PHE A 117 6.05 -1.58 14.59
C PHE A 117 5.21 -1.29 15.84
N ARG A 118 5.48 -1.97 16.96
CA ARG A 118 4.80 -1.72 18.25
C ARG A 118 5.07 -0.32 18.81
N LYS A 119 6.34 0.11 18.86
CA LYS A 119 6.70 1.47 19.31
C LYS A 119 6.08 2.56 18.43
N ALA A 120 5.96 2.29 17.13
CA ALA A 120 5.31 3.20 16.20
C ALA A 120 3.77 3.11 16.22
N GLY A 121 3.18 2.20 17.01
CA GLY A 121 1.73 2.01 17.09
C GLY A 121 1.11 1.48 15.80
N ARG A 122 1.87 0.71 15.01
CA ARG A 122 1.48 0.21 13.69
C ARG A 122 0.99 -1.24 13.74
N ARG A 123 -0.11 -1.52 13.07
CA ARG A 123 -0.65 -2.88 12.91
C ARG A 123 -0.84 -3.22 11.44
N VAL A 124 -0.38 -4.42 11.10
CA VAL A 124 -0.52 -4.99 9.76
C VAL A 124 -1.58 -6.08 9.79
N ARG A 125 -2.71 -5.84 9.12
CA ARG A 125 -3.76 -6.84 8.94
C ARG A 125 -3.67 -7.44 7.55
N CYS A 126 -3.74 -8.77 7.48
CA CYS A 126 -3.84 -9.49 6.22
C CYS A 126 -5.29 -9.94 6.04
N VAL A 127 -5.94 -9.54 4.96
CA VAL A 127 -7.35 -9.85 4.67
C VAL A 127 -7.46 -10.47 3.28
N GLY A 128 -8.42 -11.36 3.07
CA GLY A 128 -8.62 -12.05 1.79
C GLY A 128 -9.01 -13.51 1.96
N ASP A 129 -9.12 -14.23 0.85
CA ASP A 129 -9.26 -15.69 0.84
C ASP A 129 -7.90 -16.37 1.11
N LEU A 130 -7.37 -16.15 2.33
CA LEU A 130 -6.03 -16.60 2.72
C LEU A 130 -5.84 -18.12 2.62
N GLU A 131 -6.93 -18.88 2.72
CA GLU A 131 -6.94 -20.35 2.58
C GLU A 131 -6.44 -20.84 1.21
N LEU A 132 -6.53 -19.99 0.18
CA LEU A 132 -6.04 -20.29 -1.16
C LEU A 132 -4.51 -20.12 -1.31
N LEU A 133 -3.85 -19.53 -0.31
CA LEU A 133 -2.40 -19.36 -0.29
C LEU A 133 -1.68 -20.62 0.22
N PRO A 134 -0.39 -20.81 -0.08
CA PRO A 134 0.39 -21.90 0.52
C PRO A 134 0.38 -21.86 2.06
N ASN A 135 0.30 -23.02 2.71
CA ASN A 135 0.21 -23.14 4.17
C ASN A 135 1.31 -22.38 4.93
N ASP A 136 2.54 -22.39 4.41
CA ASP A 136 3.64 -21.68 5.06
C ASP A 136 3.46 -20.16 4.99
N LEU A 137 2.91 -19.65 3.88
CA LEU A 137 2.57 -18.24 3.77
C LEU A 137 1.41 -17.87 4.71
N GLN A 138 0.36 -18.69 4.80
CA GLN A 138 -0.72 -18.49 5.76
C GLN A 138 -0.21 -18.35 7.20
N ARG A 139 0.73 -19.21 7.60
CA ARG A 139 1.37 -19.15 8.93
C ARG A 139 2.14 -17.84 9.14
N PHE A 140 2.87 -17.37 8.13
CA PHE A 140 3.58 -16.09 8.23
C PHE A 140 2.61 -14.92 8.40
N LEU A 141 1.53 -14.87 7.61
CA LEU A 141 0.52 -13.83 7.68
C LEU A 141 -0.15 -13.78 9.05
N ALA A 142 -0.55 -14.95 9.58
CA ALA A 142 -1.15 -15.05 10.92
C ALA A 142 -0.20 -14.58 12.03
N ARG A 143 1.09 -14.93 11.93
CA ARG A 143 2.10 -14.47 12.89
C ARG A 143 2.28 -12.95 12.85
N VAL A 144 2.23 -12.34 11.67
CA VAL A 144 2.36 -10.88 11.50
C VAL A 144 1.18 -10.14 12.15
N ASP A 145 -0.05 -10.60 11.91
CA ASP A 145 -1.24 -9.98 12.53
C ASP A 145 -1.15 -10.12 14.06
N LEU A 146 -0.84 -11.32 14.58
CA LEU A 146 -0.65 -11.54 16.02
C LEU A 146 0.46 -10.68 16.63
N ALA A 147 1.63 -10.58 15.97
CA ALA A 147 2.77 -9.82 16.49
C ALA A 147 2.50 -8.31 16.56
N THR A 148 1.55 -7.81 15.77
CA THR A 148 1.18 -6.40 15.69
C THR A 148 -0.24 -6.10 16.22
N ALA A 149 -0.92 -7.09 16.80
CA ALA A 149 -2.34 -7.02 17.14
C ALA A 149 -2.71 -5.93 18.16
N ASP A 150 -1.80 -5.65 19.10
CA ASP A 150 -1.99 -4.67 20.18
C ASP A 150 -1.95 -3.20 19.71
N ASN A 151 -1.67 -2.96 18.44
CA ASN A 151 -1.58 -1.63 17.86
C ASN A 151 -2.84 -1.23 17.07
N ALA A 152 -2.98 0.07 16.79
CA ALA A 152 -4.00 0.56 15.87
C ALA A 152 -3.66 0.13 14.43
N SER A 153 -4.66 -0.37 13.71
CA SER A 153 -4.52 -0.79 12.30
C SER A 153 -4.21 0.40 11.42
N ASP A 154 -2.99 0.46 10.87
CA ASP A 154 -2.55 1.48 9.92
C ASP A 154 -2.25 0.92 8.53
N ILE A 155 -2.02 -0.38 8.42
CA ILE A 155 -1.80 -1.08 7.15
C ILE A 155 -2.72 -2.30 7.07
N THR A 156 -3.48 -2.37 5.99
CA THR A 156 -4.31 -3.52 5.64
C THR A 156 -3.85 -4.07 4.29
N ALA A 157 -3.17 -5.20 4.30
CA ALA A 157 -2.76 -5.92 3.10
C ALA A 157 -3.91 -6.84 2.63
N ASN A 158 -4.46 -6.56 1.45
CA ASN A 158 -5.48 -7.39 0.82
C ASN A 158 -4.81 -8.42 -0.10
N LEU A 159 -4.96 -9.70 0.27
CA LEU A 159 -4.32 -10.87 -0.29
C LEU A 159 -5.41 -11.84 -0.75
N ILE A 160 -5.81 -11.67 -2.01
CA ILE A 160 -6.90 -12.35 -2.73
C ILE A 160 -8.26 -11.77 -2.40
N ASP A 161 -8.88 -11.14 -3.41
CA ASP A 161 -10.25 -10.66 -3.31
C ASP A 161 -11.23 -11.73 -3.78
N GLY A 162 -12.02 -12.24 -2.85
CA GLY A 162 -13.16 -13.11 -3.10
C GLY A 162 -14.43 -12.59 -2.45
N TYR A 163 -14.60 -11.26 -2.32
CA TYR A 163 -15.59 -10.55 -1.50
C TYR A 163 -15.15 -10.32 -0.05
N THR A 164 -13.93 -9.79 0.15
CA THR A 164 -13.48 -9.46 1.51
C THR A 164 -13.97 -8.08 1.93
N SER A 165 -14.94 -8.07 2.84
CA SER A 165 -15.30 -6.89 3.62
C SER A 165 -14.13 -6.54 4.54
N LEU A 166 -13.30 -5.57 4.14
CA LEU A 166 -12.63 -4.70 5.13
C LEU A 166 -13.70 -4.37 6.17
N ASN A 167 -13.43 -4.59 7.47
CA ASN A 167 -14.35 -4.36 8.61
C ASN A 167 -15.56 -3.51 8.19
N ASP A 168 -16.79 -4.01 8.26
CA ASP A 168 -18.06 -3.53 7.64
C ASP A 168 -18.36 -2.00 7.56
N GLY A 169 -17.51 -1.10 8.05
CA GLY A 169 -17.52 0.35 7.85
C GLY A 169 -16.25 0.98 7.24
N ALA A 170 -15.23 0.23 6.80
CA ALA A 170 -14.00 0.79 6.23
C ALA A 170 -14.20 1.21 4.76
N SER A 171 -14.65 2.45 4.55
CA SER A 171 -14.69 3.09 3.22
C SER A 171 -13.30 3.58 2.82
N VAL A 172 -12.89 3.38 1.57
CA VAL A 172 -11.69 4.01 0.98
C VAL A 172 -12.03 5.46 0.64
N GLN A 173 -11.20 6.43 1.06
CA GLN A 173 -11.43 7.84 0.76
C GLN A 173 -10.59 8.33 -0.43
N LEU A 174 -9.40 7.78 -0.62
CA LEU A 174 -8.54 8.03 -1.77
C LEU A 174 -8.05 6.68 -2.31
N LEU A 175 -8.24 6.42 -3.59
CA LEU A 175 -7.78 5.21 -4.26
C LEU A 175 -6.75 5.58 -5.32
N LEU A 176 -5.51 5.18 -5.08
CA LEU A 176 -4.37 5.35 -5.98
C LEU A 176 -4.24 4.10 -6.86
N ARG A 177 -4.27 4.28 -8.18
CA ARG A 177 -3.91 3.23 -9.13
C ARG A 177 -2.75 3.69 -9.99
N THR A 178 -1.70 2.88 -10.06
CA THR A 178 -0.53 3.17 -10.87
C THR A 178 -0.69 2.60 -12.29
N SER A 179 0.31 2.82 -13.13
CA SER A 179 0.45 2.24 -14.47
C SER A 179 -0.43 2.88 -15.57
N GLY A 180 -1.16 3.96 -15.27
CA GLY A 180 -1.98 4.69 -16.24
C GLY A 180 -3.28 3.98 -16.65
N GLU A 181 -3.60 2.87 -16.00
CA GLU A 181 -4.83 2.12 -16.24
C GLU A 181 -6.02 2.81 -15.55
N THR A 182 -7.12 3.04 -16.28
CA THR A 182 -8.29 3.81 -15.81
C THR A 182 -9.47 2.94 -15.35
N ARG A 183 -9.19 1.70 -14.90
CA ARG A 183 -10.18 0.75 -14.36
C ARG A 183 -9.89 0.44 -12.89
N LEU A 184 -10.77 -0.28 -12.19
CA LEU A 184 -10.54 -0.72 -10.80
C LEU A 184 -10.12 -2.19 -10.67
N SER A 185 -10.28 -3.00 -11.72
CA SER A 185 -9.91 -4.43 -11.70
C SER A 185 -10.51 -5.21 -10.52
N ASP A 186 -11.79 -4.96 -10.23
CA ASP A 186 -12.57 -5.57 -9.13
C ASP A 186 -12.01 -5.34 -7.71
N PHE A 187 -11.06 -4.41 -7.53
CA PHE A 187 -10.56 -4.06 -6.21
C PHE A 187 -11.53 -3.14 -5.45
N LEU A 188 -12.03 -3.61 -4.30
CA LEU A 188 -12.78 -2.81 -3.33
C LEU A 188 -13.95 -2.00 -3.94
N LEU A 189 -14.71 -2.58 -4.87
CA LEU A 189 -15.75 -1.85 -5.62
C LEU A 189 -16.76 -1.14 -4.71
N TRP A 190 -17.20 -1.81 -3.64
CA TRP A 190 -18.15 -1.23 -2.68
C TRP A 190 -17.48 -0.18 -1.78
N GLN A 191 -16.33 -0.52 -1.21
CA GLN A 191 -15.61 0.34 -0.27
C GLN A 191 -15.05 1.59 -0.96
N SER A 192 -14.81 1.53 -2.27
CA SER A 192 -14.35 2.66 -3.08
C SER A 192 -15.46 3.43 -3.81
N SER A 193 -16.73 3.11 -3.57
CA SER A 193 -17.89 3.74 -4.23
C SER A 193 -17.93 5.28 -4.12
N HIS A 194 -17.40 5.82 -3.02
CA HIS A 194 -17.28 7.25 -2.77
C HIS A 194 -15.82 7.71 -2.67
N ALA A 195 -14.87 6.84 -3.00
CA ALA A 195 -13.45 7.17 -2.98
C ALA A 195 -13.14 8.18 -4.08
N ARG A 196 -12.20 9.07 -3.79
CA ARG A 196 -11.54 9.82 -4.85
C ARG A 196 -10.59 8.90 -5.60
N LEU A 197 -10.77 8.79 -6.90
CA LEU A 197 -9.87 8.02 -7.76
C LEU A 197 -8.73 8.92 -8.25
N HIS A 198 -7.50 8.44 -8.10
CA HIS A 198 -6.30 9.02 -8.67
C HIS A 198 -5.59 7.97 -9.54
N PHE A 199 -5.44 8.27 -10.82
CA PHE A 199 -4.77 7.41 -11.79
C PHE A 199 -3.40 7.99 -12.13
N GLU A 200 -2.35 7.35 -11.64
CA GLU A 200 -0.97 7.77 -11.86
C GLU A 200 -0.39 7.02 -13.07
N PRO A 201 0.07 7.73 -14.11
CA PRO A 201 0.63 7.10 -15.31
C PRO A 201 1.91 6.28 -15.05
N LYS A 202 2.70 6.62 -14.02
CA LYS A 202 3.94 5.91 -13.72
C LYS A 202 3.72 4.47 -13.29
N ASN A 203 4.67 3.59 -13.62
CA ASN A 203 4.69 2.24 -13.05
C ASN A 203 4.93 2.32 -11.54
N LEU A 204 4.42 1.35 -10.77
CA LEU A 204 4.56 1.35 -9.31
C LEU A 204 6.00 1.57 -8.85
N PRO A 205 7.05 0.89 -9.38
CA PRO A 205 8.40 1.11 -8.89
C PRO A 205 8.93 2.55 -9.12
N ASP A 206 8.35 3.29 -10.07
CA ASP A 206 8.76 4.67 -10.41
C ASP A 206 8.08 5.76 -9.55
N ILE A 207 7.12 5.38 -8.68
CA ILE A 207 6.39 6.33 -7.86
C ILE A 207 7.32 7.01 -6.86
N ARG A 208 7.22 8.34 -6.80
CA ARG A 208 7.95 9.19 -5.87
C ARG A 208 7.00 9.86 -4.88
N PHE A 209 7.58 10.43 -3.83
CA PHE A 209 6.83 11.17 -2.82
C PHE A 209 6.00 12.31 -3.44
N THR A 210 6.52 13.00 -4.44
CA THR A 210 5.80 14.07 -5.16
C THR A 210 4.51 13.59 -5.82
N ASP A 211 4.52 12.36 -6.33
CA ASP A 211 3.39 11.78 -7.05
C ASP A 211 2.28 11.41 -6.05
N TYR A 212 2.67 10.86 -4.90
CA TYR A 212 1.76 10.65 -3.77
C TYR A 212 1.18 11.97 -3.23
N LEU A 213 2.01 13.00 -3.07
CA LEU A 213 1.53 14.32 -2.65
C LEU A 213 0.55 14.92 -3.66
N TRP A 214 0.78 14.72 -4.95
CA TRP A 214 -0.13 15.19 -5.98
C TRP A 214 -1.50 14.53 -5.86
N ALA A 215 -1.54 13.21 -5.64
CA ALA A 215 -2.80 12.49 -5.36
C ALA A 215 -3.53 13.05 -4.11
N LEU A 216 -2.77 13.39 -3.06
CA LEU A 216 -3.32 14.02 -1.85
C LEU A 216 -3.84 15.44 -2.12
N ILE A 217 -3.13 16.24 -2.91
CA ILE A 217 -3.56 17.58 -3.30
C ILE A 217 -4.85 17.51 -4.13
N GLU A 218 -4.94 16.59 -5.09
CA GLU A 218 -6.19 16.38 -5.85
C GLU A 218 -7.36 16.04 -4.93
N TYR A 219 -7.15 15.14 -3.96
CA TYR A 219 -8.15 14.83 -2.93
C TYR A 219 -8.57 16.08 -2.15
N GLN A 220 -7.62 16.91 -1.73
CA GLN A 220 -7.90 18.16 -0.99
C GLN A 220 -8.69 19.18 -1.81
N LEU A 221 -8.34 19.34 -3.09
CA LEU A 221 -8.98 20.29 -4.00
C LEU A 221 -10.43 19.93 -4.32
N GLN A 222 -10.74 18.63 -4.36
CA GLN A 222 -12.04 18.13 -4.82
C GLN A 222 -12.97 17.75 -3.67
N ARG A 223 -12.51 17.83 -2.42
CA ARG A 223 -13.38 17.67 -1.27
C ARG A 223 -14.39 18.83 -1.26
N PRO A 224 -15.71 18.56 -1.32
CA PRO A 224 -16.69 19.62 -1.12
C PRO A 224 -16.41 20.27 0.23
N LYS A 225 -16.39 21.61 0.31
CA LYS A 225 -16.45 22.30 1.61
C LYS A 225 -17.66 21.70 2.33
N LEU A 226 -17.42 20.91 3.39
CA LEU A 226 -18.49 20.37 4.22
C LEU A 226 -19.39 21.55 4.56
N LYS A 227 -20.62 21.58 4.02
CA LYS A 227 -21.63 22.53 4.48
C LYS A 227 -21.79 22.23 5.96
N VAL A 228 -21.24 23.09 6.80
CA VAL A 228 -21.54 23.10 8.24
C VAL A 228 -23.07 23.17 8.30
N ARG A 229 -23.73 22.09 8.73
CA ARG A 229 -25.16 22.18 9.05
C ARG A 229 -25.24 23.23 10.15
N PRO A 230 -25.99 24.33 9.98
CA PRO A 230 -26.21 25.24 11.09
C PRO A 230 -26.87 24.43 12.21
N SER A 231 -26.29 24.48 13.40
CA SER A 231 -26.91 23.96 14.61
C SER A 231 -28.24 24.69 14.79
N SER A 232 -29.33 23.96 14.64
CA SER A 232 -30.68 24.38 15.04
C SER A 232 -30.76 24.55 16.55
#